data_AF-A0AAP6BA49-F1
#
_entry.id   AF-A0AAP6BA49-F1
#
_cell.length_a   1.000
_cell.length_b   1.000
_cell.length_c   1.000
_cell.angle_alpha   90.00
_cell.angle_beta   90.00
_cell.angle_gamma   90.00
#
_symmetry.space_group_name_H-M   'P 1'
#
loop_
_entity.id
_entity.type
_entity.pdbx_description
1 polymer ?
#
loop_
_entity_poly.entity_id
_entity_poly.type
_entity_poly.pdbx_seq_one_letter_code
_entity_poly.pdbx_strand_id
1 'polypeptide(L)'
;MARRRERLGEIYERDFGLTALAERVYDSVARVDEAQVLELAAEVADDCDGEGAIELGADLHCLLESDLPESVMRAAWVAATRQRFDPAYFGVNMRDWIGRLSSLYPFKLRRVRSESAAPQIGELELCEAVVLEIRHSAPELARALTGDGLSASSLESVPEALEKVVGECDGELGFRLFLRVLKVYGVSVSKDQYGRLMELDTRLRYPGPLVYEGLNVKWPPIDTKRREGVGDFGFSELASWFSGEWCDRTMEETVQRAAANDDTADPPGSAAAFLLQDALRFLDSSLPSSVITVLWLAASDRGFNLDRMDLDARDWLETIVEACRERLREAAPSYTLVMQPVQEQLVGPVLREIRDVTPLLANRVVSPGWHEVPGEAVVEALEQVATQVDPDLGYRLLIRILQVLAVPLRAEQYVRYQVLGRQFGYGEFHIGELELLVHHG
;
A
#
# COMPACT_ATOMS: atom_id res chain seq x y z
N MET A 1 -20.94 24.26 3.02
CA MET A 1 -19.78 24.97 3.62
C MET A 1 -18.59 24.04 3.55
N ALA A 2 -17.42 24.44 3.05
CA ALA A 2 -16.30 23.52 2.90
C ALA A 2 -15.73 23.11 4.28
N ARG A 3 -15.62 21.80 4.52
CA ARG A 3 -14.99 21.23 5.72
C ARG A 3 -13.49 21.58 5.73
N ARG A 4 -12.93 21.89 6.90
CA ARG A 4 -11.48 22.07 7.05
C ARG A 4 -10.82 20.69 6.98
N ARG A 5 -10.01 20.44 5.94
CA ARG A 5 -9.34 19.15 5.68
C ARG A 5 -8.12 18.97 6.58
N GLU A 6 -8.07 17.85 7.30
CA GLU A 6 -7.02 17.50 8.26
C GLU A 6 -6.30 16.19 7.88
N ARG A 7 -5.21 15.84 8.58
CA ARG A 7 -4.44 14.61 8.32
C ARG A 7 -5.11 13.39 8.96
N LEU A 8 -6.14 12.85 8.32
CA LEU A 8 -6.87 11.71 8.85
C LEU A 8 -6.07 10.40 8.76
N GLY A 9 -5.08 10.31 7.84
CA GLY A 9 -4.19 9.15 7.73
C GLY A 9 -3.23 8.92 8.90
N GLU A 10 -3.10 9.87 9.84
CA GLU A 10 -2.31 9.68 11.07
C GLU A 10 -3.13 9.03 12.22
N ILE A 11 -4.46 8.94 12.07
CA ILE A 11 -5.40 8.54 13.14
C ILE A 11 -6.17 7.28 12.77
N TYR A 12 -6.56 7.15 11.51
CA TYR A 12 -7.37 6.03 11.03
C TYR A 12 -6.55 5.13 10.13
N GLU A 13 -6.81 3.83 10.22
CA GLU A 13 -6.24 2.82 9.32
C GLU A 13 -7.25 2.34 8.27
N ARG A 14 -8.54 2.74 8.36
CA ARG A 14 -9.66 2.23 7.55
C ARG A 14 -10.75 3.30 7.31
N ASP A 15 -11.95 2.88 6.87
CA ASP A 15 -13.15 3.71 6.84
C ASP A 15 -13.36 4.37 8.23
N PHE A 16 -13.86 5.61 8.26
CA PHE A 16 -14.18 6.37 9.48
C PHE A 16 -15.48 7.15 9.31
N GLY A 17 -16.01 7.72 10.40
CA GLY A 17 -17.25 8.51 10.38
C GLY A 17 -18.46 7.72 9.88
N LEU A 18 -19.28 8.33 9.02
CA LEU A 18 -20.49 7.68 8.52
C LEU A 18 -20.20 6.44 7.66
N THR A 19 -19.06 6.42 6.95
CA THR A 19 -18.71 5.28 6.10
C THR A 19 -18.17 4.10 6.90
N ALA A 20 -17.52 4.32 8.05
CA ALA A 20 -17.24 3.23 9.00
C ALA A 20 -18.52 2.61 9.54
N LEU A 21 -19.53 3.43 9.88
CA LEU A 21 -20.82 2.90 10.29
C LEU A 21 -21.48 2.08 9.18
N ALA A 22 -21.44 2.57 7.93
CA ALA A 22 -21.94 1.82 6.78
C ALA A 22 -21.19 0.49 6.58
N GLU A 23 -19.88 0.45 6.84
CA GLU A 23 -19.08 -0.77 6.84
C GLU A 23 -19.54 -1.78 7.88
N ARG A 24 -19.64 -1.38 9.16
CA ARG A 24 -20.09 -2.27 10.24
C ARG A 24 -21.49 -2.82 9.99
N VAL A 25 -22.38 -1.99 9.45
CA VAL A 25 -23.73 -2.40 9.06
C VAL A 25 -23.69 -3.41 7.90
N TYR A 26 -22.79 -3.23 6.93
CA TYR A 26 -22.63 -4.16 5.83
C TYR A 26 -22.09 -5.52 6.27
N ASP A 27 -21.09 -5.53 7.16
CA ASP A 27 -20.41 -6.72 7.67
C ASP A 27 -21.31 -7.57 8.59
N SER A 28 -22.44 -7.00 9.03
CA SER A 28 -23.45 -7.73 9.79
C SER A 28 -24.04 -8.87 8.96
N VAL A 29 -24.03 -10.09 9.52
CA VAL A 29 -24.44 -11.34 8.84
C VAL A 29 -25.88 -11.24 8.31
N ALA A 30 -26.77 -10.56 9.03
CA ALA A 30 -28.18 -10.39 8.69
C ALA A 30 -28.54 -8.90 8.48
N ARG A 31 -29.78 -8.63 8.06
CA ARG A 31 -30.33 -7.27 8.12
C ARG A 31 -30.40 -6.85 9.59
N VAL A 32 -29.94 -5.64 9.86
CA VAL A 32 -29.91 -5.09 11.21
C VAL A 32 -31.13 -4.20 11.47
N ASP A 33 -31.56 -4.14 12.72
CA ASP A 33 -32.60 -3.20 13.15
C ASP A 33 -32.01 -1.88 13.65
N GLU A 34 -32.87 -0.92 13.98
CA GLU A 34 -32.44 0.40 14.45
C GLU A 34 -31.59 0.32 15.73
N ALA A 35 -31.90 -0.60 16.65
CA ALA A 35 -31.16 -0.73 17.91
C ALA A 35 -29.73 -1.22 17.66
N GLN A 36 -29.58 -2.24 16.80
CA GLN A 36 -28.27 -2.75 16.40
C GLN A 36 -27.42 -1.70 15.68
N VAL A 37 -28.02 -0.87 14.81
CA VAL A 37 -27.29 0.21 14.14
C VAL A 37 -26.81 1.27 15.15
N LEU A 38 -27.58 1.56 16.20
CA LEU A 38 -27.15 2.46 17.26
C LEU A 38 -26.00 1.88 18.09
N GLU A 39 -25.98 0.57 18.34
CA GLU A 39 -24.85 -0.12 18.98
C GLU A 39 -23.59 -0.04 18.10
N LEU A 40 -23.70 -0.32 16.81
CA LEU A 40 -22.59 -0.17 15.86
C LEU A 40 -22.10 1.28 15.75
N ALA A 41 -23.00 2.26 15.84
CA ALA A 41 -22.63 3.67 15.86
C ALA A 41 -21.86 4.04 17.14
N ALA A 42 -22.15 3.39 18.27
CA ALA A 42 -21.38 3.56 19.50
C ALA A 42 -19.97 2.96 19.37
N GLU A 43 -19.84 1.78 18.76
CA GLU A 43 -18.53 1.20 18.45
C GLU A 43 -17.68 2.14 17.58
N VAL A 44 -18.26 2.65 16.48
CA VAL A 44 -17.58 3.62 15.60
C VAL A 44 -17.26 4.91 16.34
N ALA A 45 -18.12 5.36 17.25
CA ALA A 45 -17.88 6.58 18.02
C ALA A 45 -16.72 6.41 19.02
N ASP A 46 -16.53 5.22 19.58
CA ASP A 46 -15.48 4.88 20.53
C ASP A 46 -14.12 4.60 19.85
N ASP A 47 -14.08 4.44 18.52
CA ASP A 47 -12.84 4.22 17.76
C ASP A 47 -11.84 5.40 17.93
N CYS A 48 -10.55 5.05 17.93
CA CYS A 48 -9.42 6.00 17.99
C CYS A 48 -9.51 6.99 19.16
N ASP A 49 -9.72 6.48 20.38
CA ASP A 49 -9.86 7.29 21.61
C ASP A 49 -10.99 8.34 21.53
N GLY A 50 -12.08 8.02 20.83
CA GLY A 50 -13.25 8.87 20.67
C GLY A 50 -13.18 9.88 19.52
N GLU A 51 -12.13 9.82 18.69
CA GLU A 51 -12.07 10.60 17.45
C GLU A 51 -13.16 10.16 16.45
N GLY A 52 -13.57 8.89 16.51
CA GLY A 52 -14.65 8.37 15.68
C GLY A 52 -15.97 9.12 15.87
N ALA A 53 -16.29 9.53 17.12
CA ALA A 53 -17.47 10.35 17.42
C ALA A 53 -17.41 11.74 16.77
N ILE A 54 -16.22 12.32 16.63
CA ILE A 54 -16.02 13.64 16.00
C ILE A 54 -16.27 13.53 14.51
N GLU A 55 -15.70 12.52 13.86
CA GLU A 55 -15.85 12.28 12.42
C GLU A 55 -17.30 11.92 12.06
N LEU A 56 -17.93 11.04 12.85
CA LEU A 56 -19.33 10.69 12.67
C LEU A 56 -20.23 11.92 12.85
N GLY A 57 -20.02 12.71 13.91
CA GLY A 57 -20.79 13.93 14.15
C GLY A 57 -20.62 14.99 13.05
N ALA A 58 -19.42 15.11 12.45
CA ALA A 58 -19.17 15.99 11.32
C ALA A 58 -19.93 15.55 10.07
N ASP A 59 -19.87 14.26 9.70
CA ASP A 59 -20.59 13.72 8.55
C ASP A 59 -22.10 13.89 8.68
N LEU A 60 -22.65 13.59 9.87
CA LEU A 60 -24.07 13.75 10.16
C LEU A 60 -24.50 15.22 10.09
N HIS A 61 -23.69 16.14 10.61
CA HIS A 61 -23.97 17.57 10.54
C HIS A 61 -23.94 18.09 9.11
N CYS A 62 -22.95 17.69 8.29
CA CYS A 62 -22.89 18.04 6.88
C CYS A 62 -24.17 17.62 6.13
N LEU A 63 -24.66 16.40 6.36
CA LEU A 63 -25.89 15.94 5.73
C LEU A 63 -27.13 16.71 6.21
N LEU A 64 -27.23 17.00 7.51
CA LEU A 64 -28.38 17.73 8.08
C LEU A 64 -28.46 19.19 7.59
N GLU A 65 -27.32 19.86 7.45
CA GLU A 65 -27.23 21.25 6.96
C GLU A 65 -27.37 21.35 5.43
N SER A 66 -27.32 20.23 4.71
CA SER A 66 -27.48 20.21 3.25
C SER A 66 -28.94 20.32 2.81
N ASP A 67 -29.15 20.92 1.64
CA ASP A 67 -30.46 21.00 0.96
C ASP A 67 -30.84 19.70 0.22
N LEU A 68 -30.09 18.61 0.44
CA LEU A 68 -30.30 17.33 -0.25
C LEU A 68 -31.72 16.76 -0.04
N PRO A 69 -32.41 16.29 -1.09
CA PRO A 69 -33.66 15.58 -0.91
C PRO A 69 -33.49 14.32 -0.05
N GLU A 70 -34.55 13.95 0.69
CA GLU A 70 -34.53 12.75 1.53
C GLU A 70 -34.25 11.47 0.71
N SER A 71 -34.80 11.40 -0.51
CA SER A 71 -34.56 10.31 -1.47
C SER A 71 -33.08 10.15 -1.80
N VAL A 72 -32.33 11.25 -1.91
CA VAL A 72 -30.90 11.25 -2.25
C VAL A 72 -30.06 10.72 -1.09
N MET A 73 -30.26 11.25 0.12
CA MET A 73 -29.54 10.77 1.31
C MET A 73 -29.83 9.29 1.57
N ARG A 74 -31.09 8.88 1.45
CA ARG A 74 -31.49 7.49 1.62
C ARG A 74 -30.86 6.60 0.54
N ALA A 75 -30.85 7.01 -0.73
CA ALA A 75 -30.26 6.23 -1.81
C ALA A 75 -28.76 6.01 -1.61
N ALA A 76 -28.00 7.05 -1.25
CA ALA A 76 -26.57 6.92 -0.95
C ALA A 76 -26.31 5.97 0.24
N TRP A 77 -27.06 6.13 1.33
CA TRP A 77 -26.93 5.29 2.52
C TRP A 77 -27.29 3.82 2.29
N VAL A 78 -28.45 3.56 1.67
CA VAL A 78 -28.91 2.21 1.35
C VAL A 78 -27.95 1.52 0.39
N ALA A 79 -27.38 2.27 -0.57
CA ALA A 79 -26.33 1.73 -1.43
C ALA A 79 -25.06 1.38 -0.63
N ALA A 80 -24.55 2.30 0.20
CA ALA A 80 -23.34 2.10 0.98
C ALA A 80 -23.43 0.92 1.97
N THR A 81 -24.63 0.57 2.41
CA THR A 81 -24.89 -0.57 3.31
C THR A 81 -25.38 -1.83 2.59
N ARG A 82 -25.44 -1.85 1.25
CA ARG A 82 -26.05 -2.94 0.46
C ARG A 82 -27.46 -3.32 0.91
N GLN A 83 -28.28 -2.33 1.30
CA GLN A 83 -29.64 -2.52 1.83
C GLN A 83 -29.71 -3.39 3.11
N ARG A 84 -28.60 -3.50 3.86
CA ARG A 84 -28.61 -4.16 5.17
C ARG A 84 -29.41 -3.39 6.21
N PHE A 85 -29.53 -2.07 6.02
CA PHE A 85 -30.35 -1.20 6.83
C PHE A 85 -30.98 -0.08 6.00
N ASP A 86 -32.28 0.14 6.20
CA ASP A 86 -33.03 1.25 5.62
C ASP A 86 -34.00 1.80 6.69
N PRO A 87 -33.80 3.04 7.20
CA PRO A 87 -34.67 3.63 8.22
C PRO A 87 -36.16 3.61 7.85
N ALA A 88 -36.48 3.70 6.55
CA ALA A 88 -37.86 3.75 6.10
C ALA A 88 -38.63 2.45 6.38
N TYR A 89 -37.95 1.30 6.48
CA TYR A 89 -38.59 0.04 6.89
C TYR A 89 -39.11 0.06 8.34
N PHE A 90 -38.59 0.97 9.16
CA PHE A 90 -39.01 1.19 10.54
C PHE A 90 -39.93 2.41 10.69
N GLY A 91 -40.40 2.98 9.57
CA GLY A 91 -41.26 4.17 9.58
C GLY A 91 -40.53 5.46 9.99
N VAL A 92 -39.20 5.46 9.94
CA VAL A 92 -38.38 6.64 10.25
C VAL A 92 -37.83 7.20 8.93
N ASN A 93 -38.02 8.49 8.72
CA ASN A 93 -37.49 9.16 7.54
C ASN A 93 -35.96 9.36 7.70
N MET A 94 -35.23 9.55 6.60
CA MET A 94 -33.75 9.58 6.66
C MET A 94 -33.21 10.73 7.52
N ARG A 95 -33.79 11.94 7.42
CA ARG A 95 -33.34 13.11 8.20
C ARG A 95 -33.60 12.93 9.69
N ASP A 96 -34.74 12.38 10.07
CA ASP A 96 -35.07 12.10 11.47
C ASP A 96 -34.10 11.09 12.07
N TRP A 97 -33.73 10.05 11.32
CA TRP A 97 -32.75 9.07 11.76
C TRP A 97 -31.34 9.68 11.91
N ILE A 98 -30.86 10.44 10.93
CA ILE A 98 -29.60 11.19 11.03
C ILE A 98 -29.65 12.17 12.22
N GLY A 99 -30.78 12.84 12.45
CA GLY A 99 -30.99 13.77 13.57
C GLY A 99 -30.88 13.10 14.94
N ARG A 100 -31.38 11.86 15.08
CA ARG A 100 -31.19 11.04 16.29
C ARG A 100 -29.73 10.72 16.53
N LEU A 101 -29.01 10.26 15.49
CA LEU A 101 -27.58 10.01 15.58
C LEU A 101 -26.79 11.27 15.93
N SER A 102 -27.11 12.41 15.30
CA SER A 102 -26.45 13.70 15.56
C SER A 102 -26.71 14.21 16.99
N SER A 103 -27.84 13.84 17.59
CA SER A 103 -28.12 14.15 19.00
C SER A 103 -27.23 13.36 19.96
N LEU A 104 -26.83 12.13 19.58
CA LEU A 104 -25.91 11.28 20.36
C LEU A 104 -24.45 11.68 20.12
N TYR A 105 -24.10 12.00 18.87
CA TYR A 105 -22.77 12.36 18.41
C TYR A 105 -22.77 13.77 17.82
N PRO A 106 -22.90 14.82 18.66
CA PRO A 106 -22.99 16.18 18.17
C PRO A 106 -21.71 16.62 17.50
N PHE A 107 -21.85 17.45 16.46
CA PHE A 107 -20.71 18.07 15.80
C PHE A 107 -19.82 18.82 16.78
N LYS A 108 -18.52 18.51 16.74
CA LYS A 108 -17.49 19.19 17.50
C LYS A 108 -16.42 19.69 16.55
N LEU A 109 -16.14 21.00 16.61
CA LEU A 109 -14.96 21.56 15.97
C LEU A 109 -13.71 20.97 16.62
N ARG A 110 -12.89 20.29 15.82
CA ARG A 110 -11.63 19.75 16.31
C ARG A 110 -10.65 20.88 16.65
N ARG A 111 -9.87 20.70 17.71
CA ARG A 111 -8.77 21.62 18.04
C ARG A 111 -7.57 21.27 17.16
N VAL A 112 -7.28 22.14 16.20
CA VAL A 112 -6.16 21.99 15.26
C VAL A 112 -4.84 21.84 16.03
N ARG A 113 -4.17 20.70 15.86
CA ARG A 113 -2.75 20.55 16.20
C ARG A 113 -1.93 21.15 15.06
N SER A 114 -1.26 22.27 15.35
CA SER A 114 -0.27 23.04 14.58
C SER A 114 -0.20 22.88 13.04
N GLU A 115 -0.29 24.02 12.36
CA GLU A 115 -0.29 24.20 10.91
C GLU A 115 1.07 23.88 10.27
N SER A 116 1.07 22.94 9.31
CA SER A 116 2.12 22.83 8.29
C SER A 116 1.50 23.03 6.92
N ALA A 117 2.13 23.88 6.11
CA ALA A 117 1.70 24.34 4.78
C ALA A 117 1.17 23.18 3.91
N ALA A 118 -0.07 23.26 3.46
CA ALA A 118 -0.69 22.28 2.59
C ALA A 118 -1.07 22.94 1.25
N PRO A 119 -0.69 22.39 0.09
CA PRO A 119 -1.55 22.51 -1.08
C PRO A 119 -2.80 21.66 -0.81
N GLN A 120 -3.91 22.34 -0.57
CA GLN A 120 -5.24 21.75 -0.40
C GLN A 120 -5.88 21.68 -1.78
N ILE A 121 -6.32 20.51 -2.24
CA ILE A 121 -7.32 20.45 -3.32
C ILE A 121 -8.45 21.40 -2.93
N GLY A 122 -8.91 22.28 -3.82
CA GLY A 122 -10.05 23.15 -3.52
C GLY A 122 -11.33 22.32 -3.37
N GLU A 123 -12.33 22.80 -2.62
CA GLU A 123 -13.63 22.08 -2.53
C GLU A 123 -14.22 21.82 -3.92
N LEU A 124 -14.30 22.86 -4.75
CA LEU A 124 -14.84 22.75 -6.10
C LEU A 124 -14.04 21.74 -6.96
N GLU A 125 -12.71 21.80 -6.87
CA GLU A 125 -11.83 20.89 -7.61
C GLU A 125 -12.00 19.44 -7.15
N LEU A 126 -12.17 19.21 -5.84
CA LEU A 126 -12.48 17.89 -5.29
C LEU A 126 -13.82 17.40 -5.82
N CYS A 127 -14.87 18.21 -5.72
CA CYS A 127 -16.19 17.84 -6.18
C CYS A 127 -16.17 17.47 -7.66
N GLU A 128 -15.51 18.26 -8.50
CA GLU A 128 -15.36 17.98 -9.94
C GLU A 128 -14.64 16.65 -10.18
N ALA A 129 -13.52 16.41 -9.49
CA ALA A 129 -12.76 15.17 -9.65
C ALA A 129 -13.53 13.93 -9.19
N VAL A 130 -14.23 14.01 -8.06
CA VAL A 130 -15.03 12.89 -7.52
C VAL A 130 -16.24 12.61 -8.42
N VAL A 131 -16.94 13.65 -8.90
CA VAL A 131 -18.05 13.49 -9.85
C VAL A 131 -17.60 12.83 -11.15
N LEU A 132 -16.40 13.17 -11.65
CA LEU A 132 -15.83 12.51 -12.83
C LEU A 132 -15.64 11.01 -12.61
N GLU A 133 -15.14 10.59 -11.44
CA GLU A 133 -14.99 9.17 -11.11
C GLU A 133 -16.32 8.46 -10.90
N ILE A 134 -17.31 9.11 -10.28
CA ILE A 134 -18.67 8.56 -10.15
C ILE A 134 -19.26 8.29 -11.54
N ARG A 135 -19.18 9.26 -12.46
CA ARG A 135 -19.67 9.12 -13.83
C ARG A 135 -18.94 8.03 -14.60
N HIS A 136 -17.62 7.90 -14.40
CA HIS A 136 -16.83 6.85 -15.01
C HIS A 136 -17.29 5.46 -14.57
N SER A 137 -17.58 5.28 -13.28
CA SER A 137 -18.04 4.00 -12.71
C SER A 137 -19.54 3.73 -12.87
N ALA A 138 -20.35 4.74 -13.23
CA ALA A 138 -21.81 4.62 -13.30
C ALA A 138 -22.32 3.43 -14.15
N PRO A 139 -21.77 3.11 -15.33
CA PRO A 139 -22.25 1.97 -16.13
C PRO A 139 -21.98 0.60 -15.50
N GLU A 140 -20.82 0.43 -14.83
CA GLU A 140 -20.48 -0.80 -14.10
C GLU A 140 -21.30 -0.92 -12.82
N LEU A 141 -21.46 0.18 -12.09
CA LEU A 141 -22.28 0.25 -10.88
C LEU A 141 -23.75 -0.05 -11.18
N ALA A 142 -24.32 0.51 -12.24
CA ALA A 142 -25.69 0.20 -12.67
C ALA A 142 -25.88 -1.29 -12.95
N ARG A 143 -24.90 -1.93 -13.61
CA ARG A 143 -24.91 -3.38 -13.85
C ARG A 143 -24.84 -4.17 -12.55
N ALA A 144 -23.94 -3.82 -11.64
CA ALA A 144 -23.83 -4.48 -10.33
C ALA A 144 -25.14 -4.37 -9.52
N LEU A 145 -25.76 -3.19 -9.49
CA LEU A 145 -27.04 -2.95 -8.81
C LEU A 145 -28.16 -3.81 -9.41
N THR A 146 -28.28 -3.90 -10.74
CA THR A 146 -29.30 -4.76 -11.37
C THR A 146 -29.10 -6.24 -11.11
N GLY A 147 -27.85 -6.71 -11.01
CA GLY A 147 -27.51 -8.10 -10.69
C GLY A 147 -27.97 -8.52 -9.29
N ASP A 148 -27.99 -7.58 -8.35
CA ASP A 148 -28.45 -7.80 -6.96
C ASP A 148 -29.98 -7.71 -6.79
N GLY A 149 -30.74 -7.64 -7.89
CA GLY A 149 -32.21 -7.63 -7.85
C GLY A 149 -32.84 -6.29 -7.42
N LEU A 150 -32.03 -5.22 -7.34
CA LEU A 150 -32.56 -3.87 -7.21
C LEU A 150 -33.27 -3.48 -8.51
N SER A 151 -34.58 -3.23 -8.43
CA SER A 151 -35.32 -2.67 -9.55
C SER A 151 -34.85 -1.25 -9.80
N ALA A 152 -34.49 -0.94 -11.05
CA ALA A 152 -34.03 0.38 -11.50
C ALA A 152 -35.01 1.55 -11.20
N SER A 153 -36.22 1.25 -10.71
CA SER A 153 -37.28 2.22 -10.42
C SER A 153 -37.39 2.65 -8.96
N SER A 154 -36.67 2.03 -8.00
CA SER A 154 -36.92 2.23 -6.56
C SER A 154 -35.92 3.16 -5.85
N LEU A 155 -34.81 3.50 -6.51
CA LEU A 155 -33.84 4.47 -6.05
C LEU A 155 -33.58 5.40 -7.23
N GLU A 156 -33.58 6.71 -7.04
CA GLU A 156 -32.84 7.62 -7.94
C GLU A 156 -31.49 6.97 -8.25
N SER A 157 -30.99 7.07 -9.49
CA SER A 157 -29.82 6.28 -9.86
C SER A 157 -28.71 6.57 -8.83
N VAL A 158 -28.21 5.53 -8.16
CA VAL A 158 -27.22 5.67 -7.08
C VAL A 158 -26.05 6.59 -7.51
N PRO A 159 -25.55 6.54 -8.76
CA PRO A 159 -24.61 7.54 -9.26
C PRO A 159 -25.09 8.99 -9.13
N GLU A 160 -26.32 9.31 -9.56
CA GLU A 160 -26.89 10.66 -9.42
C GLU A 160 -27.03 11.08 -7.96
N ALA A 161 -27.42 10.16 -7.07
CA ALA A 161 -27.50 10.44 -5.65
C ALA A 161 -26.13 10.79 -5.06
N LEU A 162 -25.08 10.03 -5.42
CA LEU A 162 -23.71 10.30 -5.01
C LEU A 162 -23.17 11.62 -5.59
N GLU A 163 -23.45 11.92 -6.87
CA GLU A 163 -23.08 13.20 -7.49
C GLU A 163 -23.69 14.39 -6.74
N LYS A 164 -24.98 14.30 -6.36
CA LYS A 164 -25.65 15.32 -5.55
C LYS A 164 -25.03 15.46 -4.17
N VAL A 165 -24.71 14.35 -3.49
CA VAL A 165 -23.99 14.41 -2.20
C VAL A 165 -22.66 15.14 -2.33
N VAL A 166 -21.89 14.85 -3.37
CA VAL A 166 -20.62 15.52 -3.64
C VAL A 166 -20.80 17.02 -3.92
N GLY A 167 -21.81 17.39 -4.71
CA GLY A 167 -22.02 18.78 -5.13
C GLY A 167 -22.73 19.68 -4.10
N GLU A 168 -23.61 19.12 -3.27
CA GLU A 168 -24.51 19.87 -2.39
C GLU A 168 -24.25 19.67 -0.89
N CYS A 169 -23.45 18.66 -0.51
CA CYS A 169 -23.11 18.40 0.89
C CYS A 169 -21.61 18.61 1.15
N ASP A 170 -20.77 17.66 0.74
CA ASP A 170 -19.32 17.67 0.99
C ASP A 170 -18.61 16.69 0.05
N GLY A 171 -17.56 17.15 -0.64
CA GLY A 171 -16.85 16.34 -1.61
C GLY A 171 -16.11 15.14 -1.01
N GLU A 172 -15.67 15.23 0.25
CA GLU A 172 -14.90 14.16 0.90
C GLU A 172 -15.82 13.06 1.46
N LEU A 173 -16.94 13.43 2.08
CA LEU A 173 -18.00 12.48 2.43
C LEU A 173 -18.55 11.79 1.18
N GLY A 174 -18.82 12.56 0.12
CA GLY A 174 -19.27 12.01 -1.16
C GLY A 174 -18.28 11.02 -1.77
N PHE A 175 -16.97 11.32 -1.71
CA PHE A 175 -15.91 10.41 -2.15
C PHE A 175 -15.86 9.12 -1.34
N ARG A 176 -15.90 9.20 0.00
CA ARG A 176 -15.92 8.02 0.88
C ARG A 176 -17.15 7.14 0.65
N LEU A 177 -18.34 7.75 0.51
CA LEU A 177 -19.57 7.02 0.19
C LEU A 177 -19.47 6.34 -1.18
N PHE A 178 -18.89 7.01 -2.17
CA PHE A 178 -18.63 6.43 -3.49
C PHE A 178 -17.71 5.20 -3.39
N LEU A 179 -16.56 5.30 -2.72
CA LEU A 179 -15.65 4.18 -2.51
C LEU A 179 -16.36 3.01 -1.81
N ARG A 180 -17.13 3.29 -0.75
CA ARG A 180 -17.90 2.25 -0.04
C ARG A 180 -18.86 1.53 -0.97
N VAL A 181 -19.59 2.26 -1.81
CA VAL A 181 -20.50 1.67 -2.81
C VAL A 181 -19.73 0.81 -3.81
N LEU A 182 -18.57 1.24 -4.30
CA LEU A 182 -17.74 0.42 -5.19
C LEU A 182 -17.33 -0.91 -4.52
N LYS A 183 -16.83 -0.85 -3.28
CA LYS A 183 -16.36 -2.01 -2.52
C LYS A 183 -17.50 -3.00 -2.26
N VAL A 184 -18.62 -2.51 -1.74
CA VAL A 184 -19.76 -3.32 -1.30
C VAL A 184 -20.44 -4.06 -2.45
N TYR A 185 -20.50 -3.44 -3.63
CA TYR A 185 -21.04 -4.07 -4.84
C TYR A 185 -19.96 -4.76 -5.69
N GLY A 186 -18.70 -4.78 -5.25
CA GLY A 186 -17.59 -5.37 -5.99
C GLY A 186 -17.43 -4.78 -7.39
N VAL A 187 -17.72 -3.48 -7.56
CA VAL A 187 -17.65 -2.80 -8.84
C VAL A 187 -16.22 -2.83 -9.34
N SER A 188 -16.03 -3.30 -10.56
CA SER A 188 -14.71 -3.50 -11.11
C SER A 188 -14.07 -2.18 -11.55
N VAL A 189 -12.88 -1.90 -11.02
CA VAL A 189 -12.12 -0.67 -11.25
C VAL A 189 -10.88 -0.97 -12.11
N SER A 190 -10.61 -0.18 -13.15
CA SER A 190 -9.38 -0.35 -13.94
C SER A 190 -8.15 0.14 -13.19
N LYS A 191 -6.95 -0.31 -13.57
CA LYS A 191 -5.71 0.18 -12.95
C LYS A 191 -5.54 1.70 -13.06
N ASP A 192 -5.89 2.28 -14.22
CA ASP A 192 -5.81 3.74 -14.42
C ASP A 192 -6.78 4.48 -13.51
N GLN A 193 -7.99 3.95 -13.33
CA GLN A 193 -8.95 4.53 -12.40
C GLN A 193 -8.46 4.43 -10.96
N TYR A 194 -7.96 3.27 -10.55
CA TYR A 194 -7.37 3.08 -9.23
C TYR A 194 -6.24 4.11 -8.97
N GLY A 195 -5.37 4.35 -9.95
CA GLY A 195 -4.34 5.39 -9.85
C GLY A 195 -4.91 6.79 -9.56
N ARG A 196 -5.99 7.19 -10.24
CA ARG A 196 -6.67 8.47 -9.99
C ARG A 196 -7.35 8.53 -8.62
N LEU A 197 -7.91 7.41 -8.14
CA LEU A 197 -8.48 7.32 -6.79
C LEU A 197 -7.39 7.46 -5.70
N MET A 198 -6.22 6.83 -5.91
CA MET A 198 -5.06 6.96 -5.01
C MET A 198 -4.46 8.39 -5.03
N GLU A 199 -4.51 9.06 -6.18
CA GLU A 199 -4.14 10.48 -6.27
C GLU A 199 -5.08 11.36 -5.43
N LEU A 200 -6.40 11.12 -5.50
CA LEU A 200 -7.37 11.80 -4.64
C LEU A 200 -7.13 11.53 -3.15
N ASP A 201 -6.87 10.27 -2.78
CA ASP A 201 -6.52 9.86 -1.41
C ASP A 201 -5.29 10.64 -0.88
N THR A 202 -4.22 10.68 -1.67
CA THR A 202 -3.00 11.42 -1.34
C THR A 202 -3.27 12.91 -1.15
N ARG A 203 -4.07 13.52 -2.04
CA ARG A 203 -4.44 14.94 -1.98
C ARG A 203 -5.34 15.26 -0.78
N LEU A 204 -6.16 14.30 -0.35
CA LEU A 204 -7.01 14.38 0.84
C LEU A 204 -6.25 14.03 2.13
N ARG A 205 -5.04 13.44 2.02
CA ARG A 205 -4.24 12.95 3.16
C ARG A 205 -4.96 11.91 4.00
N TYR A 206 -5.68 11.06 3.28
CA TYR A 206 -6.33 9.89 3.84
C TYR A 206 -5.32 8.78 4.12
N PRO A 207 -5.67 7.84 5.00
CA PRO A 207 -4.92 6.61 5.10
C PRO A 207 -5.15 5.85 3.80
N GLY A 208 -4.08 5.55 3.04
CA GLY A 208 -4.14 4.76 1.81
C GLY A 208 -5.11 3.55 1.83
N PRO A 209 -5.21 2.76 2.93
CA PRO A 209 -6.17 1.66 3.03
C PRO A 209 -7.63 2.04 2.71
N LEU A 210 -8.03 3.29 2.95
CA LEU A 210 -9.37 3.78 2.62
C LEU A 210 -9.71 3.56 1.14
N VAL A 211 -8.75 3.70 0.23
CA VAL A 211 -8.97 3.41 -1.20
C VAL A 211 -8.70 1.96 -1.54
N TYR A 212 -7.55 1.41 -1.14
CA TYR A 212 -7.10 0.12 -1.69
C TYR A 212 -7.71 -1.11 -1.00
N GLU A 213 -8.09 -1.03 0.29
CA GLU A 213 -8.65 -2.19 1.00
C GLU A 213 -10.08 -2.47 0.51
N GLY A 214 -10.32 -3.68 0.00
CA GLY A 214 -11.63 -4.16 -0.45
C GLY A 214 -12.08 -3.68 -1.85
N LEU A 215 -11.26 -2.92 -2.58
CA LEU A 215 -11.62 -2.47 -3.93
C LEU A 215 -11.35 -3.56 -4.98
N ASN A 216 -12.32 -3.80 -5.87
CA ASN A 216 -12.19 -4.81 -6.93
C ASN A 216 -11.43 -4.28 -8.15
N VAL A 217 -10.11 -4.19 -8.04
CA VAL A 217 -9.25 -3.67 -9.12
C VAL A 217 -8.93 -4.77 -10.14
N LYS A 218 -9.13 -4.45 -11.42
CA LYS A 218 -8.61 -5.20 -12.58
C LYS A 218 -7.13 -4.89 -12.75
N TRP A 219 -6.32 -5.65 -12.02
CA TRP A 219 -4.88 -5.58 -12.14
C TRP A 219 -4.41 -6.08 -13.51
N PRO A 220 -3.43 -5.41 -14.14
CA PRO A 220 -2.72 -6.01 -15.27
C PRO A 220 -1.97 -7.26 -14.79
N PRO A 221 -1.57 -8.16 -15.69
CA PRO A 221 -0.66 -9.25 -15.34
C PRO A 221 0.60 -8.71 -14.65
N ILE A 222 1.12 -9.46 -13.67
CA ILE A 222 2.41 -9.15 -13.04
C ILE A 222 3.48 -9.07 -14.14
N ASP A 223 4.18 -7.94 -14.19
CA ASP A 223 5.30 -7.71 -15.11
C ASP A 223 6.56 -7.32 -14.34
N THR A 224 7.43 -8.29 -14.09
CA THR A 224 8.71 -8.09 -13.40
C THR A 224 9.75 -7.29 -14.21
N LYS A 225 9.41 -6.85 -15.42
CA LYS A 225 10.24 -5.88 -16.18
C LYS A 225 9.98 -4.45 -15.73
N ARG A 226 8.77 -4.16 -15.25
CA ARG A 226 8.39 -2.81 -14.85
C ARG A 226 8.86 -2.56 -13.43
N ARG A 227 9.88 -1.72 -13.28
CA ARG A 227 10.55 -1.43 -12.00
C ARG A 227 10.55 0.07 -11.66
N GLU A 228 9.79 0.85 -12.42
CA GLU A 228 9.78 2.32 -12.40
C GLU A 228 9.10 2.92 -11.17
N GLY A 229 8.21 2.16 -10.51
CA GLY A 229 7.48 2.61 -9.31
C GLY A 229 7.98 2.00 -8.01
N VAL A 230 8.85 1.00 -8.09
CA VAL A 230 9.18 0.16 -6.94
C VAL A 230 10.31 0.79 -6.13
N GLY A 231 10.17 0.79 -4.80
CA GLY A 231 11.28 0.97 -3.87
C GLY A 231 12.31 -0.16 -3.99
N ASP A 232 13.02 -0.52 -2.92
CA ASP A 232 13.77 -1.78 -2.94
C ASP A 232 12.81 -2.96 -3.20
N PHE A 233 13.28 -4.02 -3.86
CA PHE A 233 12.48 -5.22 -4.11
C PHE A 233 13.30 -6.49 -4.15
N GLY A 234 12.62 -7.63 -4.01
CA GLY A 234 13.22 -8.95 -4.16
C GLY A 234 14.15 -9.28 -2.99
N PHE A 235 15.29 -9.89 -3.27
CA PHE A 235 16.18 -10.41 -2.21
C PHE A 235 16.85 -9.32 -1.38
N SER A 236 17.19 -8.17 -1.98
CA SER A 236 17.71 -7.00 -1.26
C SER A 236 16.69 -6.41 -0.30
N GLU A 237 15.44 -6.27 -0.75
CA GLU A 237 14.34 -5.81 0.10
C GLU A 237 14.11 -6.81 1.23
N LEU A 238 14.00 -8.11 0.95
CA LEU A 238 13.85 -9.13 1.98
C LEU A 238 14.94 -9.02 3.06
N ALA A 239 16.20 -8.84 2.66
CA ALA A 239 17.29 -8.66 3.62
C ALA A 239 17.08 -7.45 4.53
N SER A 240 16.41 -6.38 4.05
CA SER A 240 16.07 -5.22 4.86
C SER A 240 15.08 -5.51 5.98
N TRP A 241 14.13 -6.43 5.75
CA TRP A 241 13.16 -6.88 6.77
C TRP A 241 13.83 -7.64 7.92
N PHE A 242 15.02 -8.17 7.68
CA PHE A 242 15.85 -8.85 8.67
C PHE A 242 16.98 -7.97 9.22
N SER A 243 16.95 -6.66 9.03
CA SER A 243 18.01 -5.77 9.55
C SER A 243 17.86 -5.41 11.03
N GLY A 244 19.01 -5.22 11.71
CA GLY A 244 19.08 -4.84 13.12
C GLY A 244 18.76 -5.97 14.09
N GLU A 245 18.28 -5.63 15.29
CA GLU A 245 17.84 -6.58 16.32
C GLU A 245 16.46 -7.16 15.99
N TRP A 246 16.35 -7.87 14.87
CA TRP A 246 15.12 -8.57 14.49
C TRP A 246 14.74 -9.59 15.58
N CYS A 247 13.65 -9.35 16.32
CA CYS A 247 13.31 -10.17 17.50
C CYS A 247 11.83 -10.40 17.83
N ASP A 248 10.87 -9.89 17.04
CA ASP A 248 9.45 -10.01 17.39
C ASP A 248 8.62 -10.97 16.51
N ARG A 249 9.22 -11.59 15.48
CA ARG A 249 8.52 -12.45 14.52
C ARG A 249 9.32 -13.71 14.21
N THR A 250 8.62 -14.75 13.76
CA THR A 250 9.29 -15.92 13.18
C THR A 250 9.85 -15.58 11.79
N MET A 251 10.83 -16.38 11.35
CA MET A 251 11.44 -16.24 10.03
C MET A 251 10.38 -16.38 8.95
N GLU A 252 9.54 -17.40 9.07
CA GLU A 252 8.49 -17.76 8.12
C GLU A 252 7.48 -16.62 7.98
N GLU A 253 7.01 -16.05 9.10
CA GLU A 253 6.13 -14.88 9.08
C GLU A 253 6.78 -13.67 8.41
N THR A 254 8.08 -13.48 8.60
CA THR A 254 8.81 -12.35 7.99
C THR A 254 8.91 -12.51 6.47
N VAL A 255 9.22 -13.72 5.98
CA VAL A 255 9.25 -14.01 4.53
C VAL A 255 7.86 -13.88 3.92
N GLN A 256 6.83 -14.43 4.58
CA GLN A 256 5.44 -14.34 4.10
C GLN A 256 4.99 -12.89 3.97
N ARG A 257 5.33 -12.05 4.95
CA ARG A 257 5.02 -10.61 4.90
C ARG A 257 5.77 -9.89 3.80
N ALA A 258 7.07 -10.14 3.64
CA ALA A 258 7.85 -9.56 2.55
C ALA A 258 7.29 -9.99 1.18
N ALA A 259 6.93 -11.26 1.00
CA ALA A 259 6.31 -11.75 -0.23
C ALA A 259 4.91 -11.14 -0.49
N ALA A 260 4.20 -10.72 0.56
CA ALA A 260 2.90 -10.04 0.47
C ALA A 260 3.00 -8.50 0.46
N ASN A 261 4.21 -7.93 0.51
CA ASN A 261 4.45 -6.49 0.58
C ASN A 261 4.41 -5.85 -0.82
N ASP A 262 3.33 -6.08 -1.56
CA ASP A 262 3.13 -5.41 -2.85
C ASP A 262 2.98 -3.90 -2.62
N ASP A 263 3.63 -3.07 -3.45
CA ASP A 263 3.34 -1.64 -3.45
C ASP A 263 1.84 -1.45 -3.76
N THR A 264 1.21 -0.44 -3.15
CA THR A 264 -0.16 -0.03 -3.48
C THR A 264 -0.38 0.13 -4.98
N ALA A 265 0.65 0.46 -5.76
CA ALA A 265 0.59 0.61 -7.20
C ALA A 265 0.77 -0.68 -8.00
N ASP A 266 1.09 -1.82 -7.39
CA ASP A 266 1.44 -3.05 -8.09
C ASP A 266 0.34 -4.11 -8.07
N PRO A 267 0.28 -4.98 -9.10
CA PRO A 267 -0.57 -6.17 -9.07
C PRO A 267 -0.25 -7.04 -7.84
N PRO A 268 -1.27 -7.60 -7.16
CA PRO A 268 -1.06 -8.52 -6.05
C PRO A 268 -0.15 -9.69 -6.43
N GLY A 269 0.85 -9.97 -5.61
CA GLY A 269 1.87 -11.00 -5.82
C GLY A 269 3.12 -10.51 -6.59
N SER A 270 3.23 -9.23 -6.92
CA SER A 270 4.42 -8.67 -7.57
C SER A 270 5.67 -8.80 -6.70
N ALA A 271 5.59 -8.51 -5.39
CA ALA A 271 6.72 -8.66 -4.46
C ALA A 271 7.21 -10.12 -4.41
N ALA A 272 6.27 -11.07 -4.29
CA ALA A 272 6.57 -12.50 -4.37
C ALA A 272 7.20 -12.89 -5.71
N ALA A 273 6.76 -12.33 -6.84
CA ALA A 273 7.32 -12.62 -8.15
C ALA A 273 8.77 -12.13 -8.32
N PHE A 274 9.09 -10.92 -7.84
CA PHE A 274 10.46 -10.40 -7.83
C PHE A 274 11.38 -11.24 -6.93
N LEU A 275 10.93 -11.52 -5.71
CA LEU A 275 11.70 -12.32 -4.75
C LEU A 275 11.91 -13.76 -5.24
N LEU A 276 10.90 -14.37 -5.86
CA LEU A 276 11.01 -15.70 -6.47
C LEU A 276 12.08 -15.74 -7.57
N GLN A 277 12.14 -14.71 -8.43
CA GLN A 277 13.16 -14.66 -9.50
C GLN A 277 14.57 -14.57 -8.91
N ASP A 278 14.78 -13.71 -7.93
CA ASP A 278 16.10 -13.57 -7.30
C ASP A 278 16.54 -14.86 -6.60
N ALA A 279 15.63 -15.49 -5.84
CA ALA A 279 15.93 -16.73 -5.14
C ALA A 279 16.27 -17.87 -6.12
N LEU A 280 15.51 -17.99 -7.21
CA LEU A 280 15.79 -18.99 -8.25
C LEU A 280 17.10 -18.71 -8.99
N ARG A 281 17.45 -17.44 -9.25
CA ARG A 281 18.76 -17.10 -9.83
C ARG A 281 19.92 -17.57 -8.95
N PHE A 282 19.82 -17.39 -7.63
CA PHE A 282 20.84 -17.90 -6.72
C PHE A 282 20.88 -19.43 -6.72
N LEU A 283 19.73 -20.09 -6.64
CA LEU A 283 19.64 -21.55 -6.64
C LEU A 283 20.21 -22.17 -7.93
N ASP A 284 19.89 -21.57 -9.09
CA ASP A 284 20.36 -22.02 -10.40
C ASP A 284 21.84 -21.67 -10.68
N SER A 285 22.43 -20.79 -9.88
CA SER A 285 23.83 -20.38 -10.04
C SER A 285 24.83 -21.41 -9.51
N SER A 286 26.06 -21.36 -10.04
CA SER A 286 27.20 -22.14 -9.54
C SER A 286 27.86 -21.54 -8.28
N LEU A 287 27.29 -20.50 -7.67
CA LEU A 287 27.88 -19.88 -6.50
C LEU A 287 27.87 -20.86 -5.29
N PRO A 288 28.98 -20.95 -4.54
CA PRO A 288 29.00 -21.68 -3.29
C PRO A 288 28.03 -21.08 -2.26
N SER A 289 27.43 -21.92 -1.40
CA SER A 289 26.55 -21.46 -0.31
C SER A 289 27.25 -20.42 0.59
N SER A 290 28.56 -20.54 0.82
CA SER A 290 29.33 -19.59 1.60
C SER A 290 29.33 -18.16 1.03
N VAL A 291 29.29 -18.00 -0.29
CA VAL A 291 29.22 -16.69 -0.95
C VAL A 291 27.84 -16.07 -0.72
N ILE A 292 26.78 -16.87 -0.81
CA ILE A 292 25.40 -16.44 -0.54
C ILE A 292 25.25 -16.06 0.94
N THR A 293 25.82 -16.84 1.86
CA THR A 293 25.85 -16.53 3.30
C THR A 293 26.51 -15.17 3.57
N VAL A 294 27.69 -14.90 2.98
CA VAL A 294 28.39 -13.61 3.14
C VAL A 294 27.50 -12.44 2.73
N LEU A 295 26.83 -12.55 1.57
CA LEU A 295 25.94 -11.49 1.08
C LEU A 295 24.70 -11.31 1.95
N TRP A 296 24.07 -12.41 2.37
CA TRP A 296 22.92 -12.36 3.24
C TRP A 296 23.25 -11.64 4.55
N LEU A 297 24.35 -12.03 5.21
CA LEU A 297 24.79 -11.44 6.47
C LEU A 297 25.13 -9.95 6.31
N ALA A 298 25.76 -9.56 5.19
CA ALA A 298 26.07 -8.17 4.91
C ALA A 298 24.82 -7.31 4.61
N ALA A 299 23.87 -7.83 3.83
CA ALA A 299 22.68 -7.09 3.42
C ALA A 299 21.60 -7.01 4.52
N SER A 300 21.56 -7.99 5.42
CA SER A 300 20.62 -8.06 6.54
C SER A 300 21.18 -7.52 7.85
N ASP A 301 22.39 -6.93 7.86
CA ASP A 301 23.05 -6.52 9.11
C ASP A 301 23.08 -7.62 10.20
N ARG A 302 23.09 -8.89 9.75
CA ARG A 302 22.94 -10.11 10.55
C ARG A 302 21.73 -10.21 11.49
N GLY A 303 20.65 -9.47 11.26
CA GLY A 303 19.47 -9.67 12.12
C GLY A 303 18.91 -11.09 12.00
N PHE A 304 19.08 -11.75 10.84
CA PHE A 304 18.94 -13.21 10.72
C PHE A 304 20.24 -13.90 10.34
N ASN A 305 20.84 -14.59 11.31
CA ASN A 305 22.17 -15.17 11.19
C ASN A 305 22.14 -16.67 10.85
N LEU A 306 22.35 -17.00 9.57
CA LEU A 306 22.33 -18.38 9.06
C LEU A 306 23.30 -19.32 9.78
N ASP A 307 24.54 -18.87 10.03
CA ASP A 307 25.55 -19.68 10.72
C ASP A 307 25.12 -20.03 12.14
N ARG A 308 24.46 -19.09 12.84
CA ARG A 308 23.96 -19.30 14.19
C ARG A 308 22.81 -20.31 14.23
N MET A 309 22.03 -20.36 13.16
CA MET A 309 20.90 -21.27 13.02
C MET A 309 21.29 -22.63 12.41
N ASP A 310 22.57 -22.83 12.08
CA ASP A 310 23.07 -24.04 11.39
C ASP A 310 22.28 -24.31 10.08
N LEU A 311 21.96 -23.23 9.35
CA LEU A 311 21.15 -23.28 8.14
C LEU A 311 22.02 -23.02 6.90
N ASP A 312 21.99 -23.94 5.93
CA ASP A 312 22.64 -23.71 4.63
C ASP A 312 21.91 -22.60 3.86
N ALA A 313 22.68 -21.76 3.17
CA ALA A 313 22.11 -20.66 2.40
C ALA A 313 21.17 -21.12 1.28
N ARG A 314 21.36 -22.32 0.71
CA ARG A 314 20.46 -22.86 -0.31
C ARG A 314 19.15 -23.37 0.29
N ASP A 315 19.21 -24.02 1.45
CA ASP A 315 18.00 -24.42 2.19
C ASP A 315 17.17 -23.18 2.58
N TRP A 316 17.85 -22.08 2.93
CA TRP A 316 17.20 -20.79 3.17
C TRP A 316 16.50 -20.25 1.91
N LEU A 317 17.18 -20.28 0.76
CA LEU A 317 16.59 -19.85 -0.52
C LEU A 317 15.39 -20.72 -0.93
N GLU A 318 15.43 -22.02 -0.69
CA GLU A 318 14.29 -22.92 -0.94
C GLU A 318 13.08 -22.55 -0.07
N THR A 319 13.31 -22.18 1.19
CA THR A 319 12.25 -21.68 2.08
C THR A 319 11.60 -20.40 1.53
N ILE A 320 12.42 -19.47 1.02
CA ILE A 320 11.94 -18.26 0.34
C ILE A 320 11.11 -18.61 -0.90
N VAL A 321 11.60 -19.52 -1.74
CA VAL A 321 10.90 -19.96 -2.96
C VAL A 321 9.52 -20.53 -2.64
N GLU A 322 9.40 -21.36 -1.62
CA GLU A 322 8.12 -21.98 -1.25
C GLU A 322 7.12 -20.94 -0.72
N ALA A 323 7.55 -19.99 0.10
CA ALA A 323 6.71 -18.88 0.56
C ALA A 323 6.22 -18.02 -0.62
N CYS A 324 7.10 -17.68 -1.57
CA CYS A 324 6.70 -16.91 -2.75
C CYS A 324 5.72 -17.69 -3.65
N ARG A 325 5.94 -19.00 -3.84
CA ARG A 325 5.02 -19.85 -4.61
C ARG A 325 3.66 -19.94 -3.94
N GLU A 326 3.61 -20.05 -2.63
CA GLU A 326 2.36 -20.03 -1.86
C GLU A 326 1.61 -18.73 -2.05
N ARG A 327 2.30 -17.60 -1.88
CA ARG A 327 1.71 -16.29 -2.09
C ARG A 327 1.19 -16.09 -3.52
N LEU A 328 1.95 -16.52 -4.53
CA LEU A 328 1.53 -16.42 -5.93
C LEU A 328 0.32 -17.30 -6.25
N ARG A 329 0.22 -18.51 -5.66
CA ARG A 329 -0.96 -19.37 -5.80
C ARG A 329 -2.22 -18.70 -5.27
N GLU A 330 -2.11 -17.94 -4.19
CA GLU A 330 -3.22 -17.21 -3.58
C GLU A 330 -3.55 -15.92 -4.36
N ALA A 331 -2.56 -15.05 -4.59
CA ALA A 331 -2.74 -13.70 -5.09
C ALA A 331 -2.91 -13.63 -6.61
N ALA A 332 -2.21 -14.50 -7.34
CA ALA A 332 -2.11 -14.46 -8.79
C ALA A 332 -2.06 -15.88 -9.37
N PRO A 333 -3.14 -16.69 -9.24
CA PRO A 333 -3.14 -18.10 -9.62
C PRO A 333 -2.86 -18.36 -11.11
N SER A 334 -3.05 -17.35 -11.97
CA SER A 334 -2.72 -17.41 -13.40
C SER A 334 -1.29 -16.96 -13.71
N TYR A 335 -0.50 -16.53 -12.71
CA TYR A 335 0.88 -16.10 -12.91
C TYR A 335 1.73 -17.27 -13.39
N THR A 336 2.54 -17.01 -14.41
CA THR A 336 3.56 -17.94 -14.89
C THR A 336 4.91 -17.25 -14.74
N LEU A 337 5.84 -17.93 -14.07
CA LEU A 337 7.19 -17.42 -13.91
C LEU A 337 7.86 -17.21 -15.27
N VAL A 338 8.32 -15.98 -15.52
CA VAL A 338 9.13 -15.64 -16.69
C VAL A 338 10.44 -15.04 -16.20
N MET A 339 11.50 -15.86 -16.22
CA MET A 339 12.84 -15.40 -15.88
C MET A 339 13.29 -14.33 -16.88
N GLN A 340 13.66 -13.16 -16.37
CA GLN A 340 14.17 -12.10 -17.23
C GLN A 340 15.57 -12.45 -17.75
N PRO A 341 15.91 -12.14 -19.00
CA PRO A 341 17.28 -12.27 -19.48
C PRO A 341 18.25 -11.43 -18.64
N VAL A 342 19.41 -11.99 -18.33
CA VAL A 342 20.50 -11.27 -17.67
C VAL A 342 20.97 -10.13 -18.57
N GLN A 343 21.15 -8.94 -18.00
CA GLN A 343 21.65 -7.77 -18.74
C GLN A 343 23.19 -7.74 -18.77
N GLU A 344 23.79 -8.68 -19.52
CA GLU A 344 25.26 -8.88 -19.56
C GLU A 344 26.05 -7.60 -19.86
N GLN A 345 25.50 -6.67 -20.65
CA GLN A 345 26.13 -5.39 -20.96
C GLN A 345 26.34 -4.48 -19.74
N LEU A 346 25.61 -4.72 -18.64
CA LEU A 346 25.70 -3.95 -17.40
C LEU A 346 26.68 -4.55 -16.37
N VAL A 347 27.25 -5.73 -16.63
CA VAL A 347 28.27 -6.34 -15.74
C VAL A 347 29.47 -5.42 -15.55
N GLY A 348 30.03 -4.88 -16.65
CA GLY A 348 31.17 -3.97 -16.59
C GLY A 348 30.91 -2.69 -15.78
N PRO A 349 29.80 -1.97 -16.04
CA PRO A 349 29.35 -0.84 -15.22
C PRO A 349 29.20 -1.19 -13.72
N VAL A 350 28.52 -2.29 -13.37
CA VAL A 350 28.32 -2.69 -11.97
C VAL A 350 29.63 -3.03 -11.27
N LEU A 351 30.50 -3.80 -11.92
CA LEU A 351 31.83 -4.13 -11.37
C LEU A 351 32.69 -2.88 -11.13
N ARG A 352 32.55 -1.85 -11.97
CA ARG A 352 33.24 -0.57 -11.73
C ARG A 352 32.79 0.07 -10.43
N GLU A 353 31.47 0.15 -10.22
CA GLU A 353 30.93 0.76 -9.00
C GLU A 353 31.28 -0.04 -7.74
N ILE A 354 31.30 -1.38 -7.81
CA ILE A 354 31.78 -2.24 -6.71
C ILE A 354 33.26 -1.95 -6.39
N ARG A 355 34.12 -1.85 -7.42
CA ARG A 355 35.55 -1.56 -7.25
C ARG A 355 35.81 -0.18 -6.69
N ASP A 356 35.04 0.81 -7.11
CA ASP A 356 35.15 2.19 -6.63
C ASP A 356 34.89 2.31 -5.12
N VAL A 357 34.01 1.47 -4.55
CA VAL A 357 33.72 1.46 -3.10
C VAL A 357 34.57 0.47 -2.31
N THR A 358 35.35 -0.39 -2.98
CA THR A 358 36.16 -1.43 -2.33
C THR A 358 37.07 -0.88 -1.22
N PRO A 359 37.80 0.25 -1.37
CA PRO A 359 38.62 0.79 -0.29
C PRO A 359 37.82 1.23 0.95
N LEU A 360 36.56 1.63 0.76
CA LEU A 360 35.67 2.04 1.85
C LEU A 360 35.09 0.82 2.58
N LEU A 361 34.81 -0.26 1.85
CA LEU A 361 34.30 -1.51 2.41
C LEU A 361 35.41 -2.34 3.07
N ALA A 362 36.62 -2.39 2.51
CA ALA A 362 37.72 -3.20 3.05
C ALA A 362 38.13 -2.80 4.48
N ASN A 363 37.90 -1.54 4.88
CA ASN A 363 38.15 -1.06 6.23
C ASN A 363 36.98 -1.31 7.20
N ARG A 364 35.94 -2.02 6.76
CA ARG A 364 34.75 -2.33 7.55
C ARG A 364 34.66 -3.82 7.78
N VAL A 365 34.11 -4.14 8.93
CA VAL A 365 33.77 -5.50 9.32
C VAL A 365 32.27 -5.54 9.50
N VAL A 366 31.62 -6.47 8.81
CA VAL A 366 30.24 -6.80 9.12
C VAL A 366 30.26 -7.62 10.40
N SER A 367 29.65 -7.06 11.45
CA SER A 367 29.43 -7.70 12.75
C SER A 367 30.70 -7.99 13.56
N PRO A 368 31.31 -6.95 14.16
CA PRO A 368 32.55 -7.07 14.95
C PRO A 368 32.39 -7.87 16.26
N GLY A 369 31.17 -8.23 16.64
CA GLY A 369 30.88 -8.94 17.90
C GLY A 369 30.84 -10.48 17.79
N TRP A 370 30.89 -11.05 16.58
CA TRP A 370 30.91 -12.51 16.36
C TRP A 370 31.81 -12.85 15.15
N HIS A 371 31.62 -14.00 14.46
CA HIS A 371 32.45 -14.40 13.32
C HIS A 371 32.46 -13.30 12.26
N GLU A 372 33.52 -12.50 12.25
CA GLU A 372 33.66 -11.30 11.45
C GLU A 372 33.58 -11.67 9.97
N VAL A 373 32.78 -10.95 9.21
CA VAL A 373 32.82 -11.01 7.75
C VAL A 373 33.62 -9.80 7.27
N PRO A 374 34.86 -9.99 6.80
CA PRO A 374 35.69 -8.90 6.31
C PRO A 374 35.03 -8.25 5.09
N GLY A 375 35.11 -6.93 4.97
CA GLY A 375 34.57 -6.22 3.81
C GLY A 375 35.15 -6.68 2.47
N GLU A 376 36.39 -7.20 2.46
CA GLU A 376 36.99 -7.82 1.27
C GLU A 376 36.18 -9.03 0.78
N ALA A 377 35.71 -9.89 1.68
CA ALA A 377 34.87 -11.04 1.33
C ALA A 377 33.51 -10.59 0.79
N VAL A 378 32.96 -9.50 1.32
CA VAL A 378 31.71 -8.90 0.82
C VAL A 378 31.89 -8.37 -0.61
N VAL A 379 32.98 -7.66 -0.88
CA VAL A 379 33.32 -7.17 -2.22
C VAL A 379 33.48 -8.32 -3.20
N GLU A 380 34.23 -9.36 -2.83
CA GLU A 380 34.42 -10.54 -3.67
C GLU A 380 33.09 -11.22 -3.98
N ALA A 381 32.22 -11.37 -2.98
CA ALA A 381 30.90 -11.96 -3.17
C ALA A 381 30.00 -11.12 -4.10
N LEU A 382 30.04 -9.79 -3.98
CA LEU A 382 29.33 -8.88 -4.88
C LEU A 382 29.83 -8.99 -6.33
N GLU A 383 31.14 -9.05 -6.55
CA GLU A 383 31.70 -9.24 -7.89
C GLU A 383 31.29 -10.59 -8.49
N GLN A 384 31.27 -11.64 -7.67
CA GLN A 384 30.81 -12.97 -8.08
C GLN A 384 29.33 -12.97 -8.48
N VAL A 385 28.44 -12.34 -7.70
CA VAL A 385 27.02 -12.24 -8.07
C VAL A 385 26.82 -11.43 -9.35
N ALA A 386 27.47 -10.28 -9.47
CA ALA A 386 27.33 -9.44 -10.65
C ALA A 386 27.80 -10.14 -11.94
N THR A 387 28.75 -11.09 -11.82
CA THR A 387 29.33 -11.81 -12.95
C THR A 387 28.63 -13.15 -13.25
N GLN A 388 28.26 -13.90 -12.22
CA GLN A 388 27.82 -15.30 -12.35
C GLN A 388 26.31 -15.48 -12.18
N VAL A 389 25.61 -14.48 -11.63
CA VAL A 389 24.17 -14.58 -11.31
C VAL A 389 23.38 -13.54 -12.09
N ASP A 390 23.53 -12.27 -11.72
CA ASP A 390 22.89 -11.15 -12.39
C ASP A 390 23.54 -9.82 -11.93
N PRO A 391 24.02 -8.95 -12.84
CA PRO A 391 24.49 -7.62 -12.49
C PRO A 391 23.40 -6.75 -11.84
N ASP A 392 22.13 -6.99 -12.14
CA ASP A 392 20.99 -6.32 -11.50
C ASP A 392 20.94 -6.59 -9.99
N LEU A 393 21.00 -7.87 -9.64
CA LEU A 393 20.98 -8.34 -8.25
C LEU A 393 22.25 -7.93 -7.51
N GLY A 394 23.41 -8.03 -8.17
CA GLY A 394 24.67 -7.54 -7.62
C GLY A 394 24.63 -6.04 -7.32
N TYR A 395 23.98 -5.26 -8.20
CA TYR A 395 23.82 -3.82 -8.01
C TYR A 395 22.86 -3.47 -6.85
N ARG A 396 21.72 -4.15 -6.73
CA ARG A 396 20.79 -3.94 -5.59
C ARG A 396 21.43 -4.31 -4.26
N LEU A 397 22.15 -5.43 -4.21
CA LEU A 397 22.88 -5.84 -3.01
C LEU A 397 23.99 -4.85 -2.65
N LEU A 398 24.70 -4.29 -3.64
CA LEU A 398 25.64 -3.20 -3.40
C LEU A 398 24.96 -2.01 -2.71
N ILE A 399 23.86 -1.50 -3.28
CA ILE A 399 23.10 -0.38 -2.71
C ILE A 399 22.71 -0.69 -1.26
N ARG A 400 22.11 -1.86 -1.03
CA ARG A 400 21.67 -2.29 0.30
C ARG A 400 22.81 -2.34 1.31
N ILE A 401 23.96 -2.91 0.93
CA ILE A 401 25.13 -3.01 1.81
C ILE A 401 25.73 -1.63 2.11
N LEU A 402 25.75 -0.72 1.15
CA LEU A 402 26.19 0.67 1.39
C LEU A 402 25.29 1.36 2.43
N GLN A 403 23.99 1.11 2.40
CA GLN A 403 23.03 1.62 3.38
C GLN A 403 23.25 1.01 4.77
N VAL A 404 23.28 -0.33 4.85
CA VAL A 404 23.49 -1.05 6.12
C VAL A 404 24.77 -0.61 6.80
N LEU A 405 25.85 -0.50 6.03
CA LEU A 405 27.14 -0.09 6.55
C LEU A 405 27.29 1.43 6.62
N ALA A 406 26.29 2.24 6.27
CA ALA A 406 26.39 3.70 6.22
C ALA A 406 27.71 4.17 5.55
N VAL A 407 27.97 3.67 4.35
CA VAL A 407 29.17 4.01 3.57
C VAL A 407 29.00 5.41 2.98
N PRO A 408 29.86 6.37 3.32
CA PRO A 408 29.71 7.73 2.82
C PRO A 408 29.95 7.79 1.31
N LEU A 409 29.07 8.52 0.61
CA LEU A 409 29.10 8.70 -0.84
C LEU A 409 29.42 10.15 -1.21
N ARG A 410 30.09 10.32 -2.36
CA ARG A 410 30.22 11.61 -3.03
C ARG A 410 29.01 11.87 -3.93
N ALA A 411 28.70 13.13 -4.17
CA ALA A 411 27.59 13.51 -5.07
C ALA A 411 27.75 12.91 -6.47
N GLU A 412 28.97 12.82 -7.01
CA GLU A 412 29.21 12.21 -8.32
C GLU A 412 28.97 10.69 -8.31
N GLN A 413 29.19 10.01 -7.19
CA GLN A 413 28.89 8.58 -7.05
C GLN A 413 27.37 8.36 -7.04
N TYR A 414 26.65 9.17 -6.26
CA TYR A 414 25.19 9.13 -6.21
C TYR A 414 24.56 9.34 -7.60
N VAL A 415 25.03 10.32 -8.37
CA VAL A 415 24.56 10.55 -9.75
C VAL A 415 24.84 9.35 -10.66
N ARG A 416 26.00 8.71 -10.55
CA ARG A 416 26.30 7.49 -11.32
C ARG A 416 25.40 6.33 -10.95
N TYR A 417 25.09 6.18 -9.66
CA TYR A 417 24.13 5.19 -9.20
C TYR A 417 22.75 5.45 -9.81
N GLN A 418 22.25 6.69 -9.76
CA GLN A 418 20.98 7.04 -10.41
C GLN A 418 20.99 6.73 -11.92
N VAL A 419 22.10 6.97 -12.62
CA VAL A 419 22.23 6.61 -14.05
C VAL A 419 22.16 5.10 -14.24
N LEU A 420 22.86 4.33 -13.43
CA LEU A 420 22.90 2.87 -13.53
C LEU A 420 21.54 2.24 -13.17
N GLY A 421 20.88 2.72 -12.11
CA GLY A 421 19.50 2.31 -11.77
C GLY A 421 18.51 2.57 -12.90
N ARG A 422 18.59 3.75 -13.56
CA ARG A 422 17.77 4.04 -14.74
C ARG A 422 18.04 3.07 -15.90
N GLN A 423 19.27 2.60 -16.07
CA GLN A 423 19.59 1.58 -17.09
C GLN A 423 18.94 0.22 -16.78
N PHE A 424 18.78 -0.12 -15.50
CA PHE A 424 18.01 -1.30 -15.05
C PHE A 424 16.48 -1.08 -15.02
N GLY A 425 16.03 0.14 -15.27
CA GLY A 425 14.61 0.54 -15.25
C GLY A 425 14.06 0.87 -13.87
N TYR A 426 14.92 1.14 -12.88
CA TYR A 426 14.50 1.46 -11.51
C TYR A 426 13.82 2.83 -11.43
N GLY A 427 12.83 2.93 -10.55
CA GLY A 427 12.22 4.18 -10.15
C GLY A 427 13.16 5.11 -9.39
N GLU A 428 12.77 6.38 -9.29
CA GLU A 428 13.55 7.40 -8.56
C GLU A 428 13.70 7.07 -7.07
N PHE A 429 12.74 6.35 -6.48
CA PHE A 429 12.71 6.01 -5.06
C PHE A 429 13.70 4.92 -4.67
N HIS A 430 14.05 3.99 -5.57
CA HIS A 430 14.96 2.87 -5.27
C HIS A 430 16.36 3.33 -4.81
N ILE A 431 16.82 4.48 -5.33
CA ILE A 431 18.14 5.05 -5.02
C ILE A 431 18.02 6.23 -4.05
N GLY A 432 16.81 6.75 -3.82
CA GLY A 432 16.55 7.93 -3.01
C GLY A 432 17.16 7.85 -1.61
N GLU A 433 17.08 6.69 -0.96
CA GLU A 433 17.64 6.48 0.38
C GLU A 433 19.16 6.67 0.47
N LEU A 434 19.91 6.49 -0.63
CA LEU A 434 21.35 6.77 -0.65
C LEU A 434 21.69 8.26 -0.55
N GLU A 435 20.73 9.15 -0.80
CA GLU A 435 20.94 10.60 -0.67
C GLU A 435 21.38 10.97 0.76
N LEU A 436 20.87 10.24 1.77
CA LEU A 436 21.25 10.41 3.17
C LEU A 436 22.72 10.09 3.45
N LEU A 437 23.39 9.34 2.57
CA LEU A 437 24.81 9.00 2.66
C LEU A 437 25.71 9.99 1.92
N VAL A 438 25.14 10.94 1.17
CA VAL A 438 25.91 11.91 0.41
C VAL A 438 26.46 12.99 1.33
N HIS A 439 27.78 13.10 1.38
CA HIS A 439 28.41 14.23 2.06
C HIS A 439 28.43 15.46 1.15
N HIS A 440 27.74 16.51 1.59
CA HIS A 440 27.92 17.86 1.04
C HIS A 440 29.20 18.44 1.65
N GLY A 441 30.32 18.22 0.96
CA GLY A 441 31.62 18.80 1.30
C GLY A 441 31.68 20.30 1.07
#